data_AF-A0A968U4C8-F1
#
_entry.id   AF-A0A968U4C8-F1
#
_cell.length_a   1.000
_cell.length_b   1.000
_cell.length_c   1.000
_cell.angle_alpha   90.00
_cell.angle_beta   90.00
_cell.angle_gamma   90.00
#
_symmetry.space_group_name_H-M   'P 1'
#
loop_
_entity.id
_entity.type
_entity.pdbx_description
1 polymer ?
#
loop_
_entity_poly.entity_id
_entity_poly.type
_entity_poly.pdbx_seq_one_letter_code
_entity_poly.pdbx_strand_id
1 'polypeptide(L)'
;MNSYAAANFNHRQMNWLHASYGVGAMLGPIVMTIVLASGTAWQVGYLLIGALLAGLALCFGLTRRRWREGRPDEPESPESPQPVAMRGLLRRPLVWQSVALFFFYTGLEVTAGNWSFSLFTIERGIAEEVAGMWVGIYWASLTVGRFMFGFISERFSARAILRTSMLTVPVAVLVFWWGGVPLLSFLALALIGFMLAPIYP
;
A
#
# COMPACT_ATOMS: atom_id res chain seq x y z
N MET A 1 6.29 -12.15 -10.89
CA MET A 1 5.21 -11.22 -11.30
C MET A 1 5.73 -9.81 -11.54
N ASN A 2 6.48 -9.20 -10.61
CA ASN A 2 6.98 -7.81 -10.78
C ASN A 2 7.92 -7.61 -11.98
N SER A 3 8.81 -8.56 -12.29
CA SER A 3 9.68 -8.49 -13.48
C SER A 3 8.92 -8.64 -14.81
N TYR A 4 7.87 -9.46 -14.83
CA TYR A 4 6.98 -9.60 -15.99
C TYR A 4 6.09 -8.36 -16.17
N ALA A 5 5.62 -7.76 -15.07
CA ALA A 5 4.82 -6.54 -15.11
C ALA A 5 5.65 -5.34 -15.58
N ALA A 6 6.89 -5.20 -15.12
CA ALA A 6 7.79 -4.11 -15.54
C ALA A 6 8.20 -4.19 -17.02
N ALA A 7 8.22 -5.39 -17.61
CA ALA A 7 8.59 -5.59 -19.01
C ALA A 7 7.40 -5.51 -20.01
N ASN A 8 6.16 -5.65 -19.54
CA ASN A 8 4.98 -5.78 -20.42
C ASN A 8 3.87 -4.75 -20.17
N PHE A 9 4.00 -3.88 -19.16
CA PHE A 9 2.98 -2.89 -18.82
C PHE A 9 3.52 -1.46 -18.87
N ASN A 10 2.77 -0.56 -19.52
CA ASN A 10 3.02 0.88 -19.50
C ASN A 10 2.96 1.39 -18.05
N HIS A 11 3.72 2.45 -17.71
CA HIS A 11 3.75 3.07 -16.36
C HIS A 11 2.34 3.26 -15.74
N ARG A 12 1.33 3.53 -16.57
CA ARG A 12 -0.09 3.63 -16.18
C ARG A 12 -0.68 2.33 -15.62
N GLN A 13 -0.39 1.18 -16.22
CA GLN A 13 -0.88 -0.14 -15.79
C GLN A 13 -0.21 -0.60 -14.49
N MET A 14 1.07 -0.24 -14.27
CA MET A 14 1.74 -0.45 -12.99
C MET A 14 1.03 0.32 -11.86
N ASN A 15 0.71 1.60 -12.08
CA ASN A 15 -0.05 2.41 -11.12
C ASN A 15 -1.45 1.84 -10.81
N TRP A 16 -2.15 1.26 -11.79
CA TRP A 16 -3.43 0.58 -11.55
C TRP A 16 -3.31 -0.68 -10.68
N LEU A 17 -2.20 -1.41 -10.78
CA LEU A 17 -1.94 -2.57 -9.94
C LEU A 17 -1.74 -2.15 -8.47
N HIS A 18 -0.94 -1.10 -8.23
CA HIS A 18 -0.71 -0.56 -6.89
C HIS A 18 -1.98 0.08 -6.29
N ALA A 19 -2.81 0.71 -7.12
CA ALA A 19 -4.13 1.19 -6.71
C ALA A 19 -5.06 0.04 -6.28
N SER A 20 -5.06 -1.07 -7.03
CA SER A 20 -5.86 -2.25 -6.72
C SER A 20 -5.44 -2.91 -5.40
N TYR A 21 -4.13 -2.91 -5.09
CA TYR A 21 -3.63 -3.30 -3.78
C TYR A 21 -4.21 -2.43 -2.66
N GLY A 22 -4.19 -1.11 -2.83
CA GLY A 22 -4.75 -0.16 -1.86
C GLY A 22 -6.24 -0.37 -1.61
N VAL A 23 -7.01 -0.61 -2.67
CA VAL A 23 -8.46 -0.94 -2.58
C VAL A 23 -8.68 -2.23 -1.80
N GLY A 24 -7.90 -3.28 -2.05
CA GLY A 24 -7.98 -4.54 -1.30
C GLY A 24 -7.62 -4.36 0.18
N ALA A 25 -6.54 -3.63 0.47
CA ALA A 25 -6.09 -3.34 1.83
C ALA A 25 -7.09 -2.51 2.63
N MET A 26 -7.84 -1.62 1.96
CA MET A 26 -8.95 -0.87 2.57
C MET A 26 -10.19 -1.75 2.80
N LEU A 27 -10.57 -2.57 1.82
CA LEU A 27 -11.79 -3.39 1.90
C LEU A 27 -11.70 -4.48 2.97
N GLY A 28 -10.51 -5.04 3.21
CA GLY A 28 -10.31 -6.12 4.19
C GLY A 28 -10.82 -5.78 5.60
N PRO A 29 -10.25 -4.74 6.26
CA PRO A 29 -10.70 -4.30 7.57
C PRO A 29 -12.17 -3.87 7.57
N ILE A 30 -12.62 -3.12 6.56
CA ILE A 30 -14.01 -2.63 6.50
C ILE A 30 -15.02 -3.80 6.49
N VAL A 31 -14.79 -4.80 5.65
CA VAL A 31 -15.68 -5.98 5.57
C VAL A 31 -15.68 -6.73 6.90
N MET A 32 -14.50 -6.97 7.50
CA MET A 32 -14.41 -7.63 8.80
C MET A 32 -15.11 -6.84 9.91
N THR A 33 -14.94 -5.52 9.95
CA THR A 33 -15.58 -4.64 10.93
C THR A 33 -17.10 -4.68 10.79
N ILE A 34 -17.65 -4.61 9.57
CA ILE A 34 -19.10 -4.70 9.35
C ILE A 34 -19.66 -6.03 9.85
N VAL A 35 -18.98 -7.15 9.56
CA VAL A 35 -19.42 -8.50 9.96
C VAL A 35 -19.42 -8.68 11.47
N LEU A 36 -18.39 -8.17 12.16
CA LEU A 36 -18.30 -8.23 13.62
C LEU A 36 -19.33 -7.30 14.27
N ALA A 37 -19.52 -6.09 13.74
CA ALA A 37 -20.49 -5.11 14.24
C ALA A 37 -21.95 -5.60 14.11
N SER A 38 -22.26 -6.42 13.11
CA SER A 38 -23.60 -7.02 12.96
C SER A 38 -23.85 -8.22 13.88
N GLY A 39 -22.92 -8.54 14.79
CA GLY A 39 -23.02 -9.66 15.73
C GLY A 39 -22.87 -11.04 15.07
N THR A 40 -22.39 -11.07 13.81
CA THR A 40 -22.19 -12.33 13.08
C THR A 40 -20.87 -12.98 13.48
N ALA A 41 -20.83 -14.30 13.34
CA ALA A 41 -19.61 -15.05 13.61
C ALA A 41 -18.48 -14.65 12.64
N TRP A 42 -17.26 -14.48 13.16
CA TRP A 42 -16.09 -14.02 12.40
C TRP A 42 -15.78 -14.86 11.16
N GLN A 43 -16.17 -16.15 11.17
CA GLN A 43 -16.03 -17.07 10.04
C GLN A 43 -16.76 -16.56 8.78
N VAL A 44 -17.88 -15.84 8.95
CA VAL A 44 -18.63 -15.25 7.83
C VAL A 44 -17.79 -14.20 7.10
N GLY A 45 -17.00 -13.42 7.84
CA GLY A 45 -16.09 -12.43 7.24
C GLY A 45 -15.01 -13.09 6.40
N TYR A 46 -14.41 -14.18 6.90
CA TYR A 46 -13.46 -14.98 6.14
C TYR A 46 -14.09 -15.64 4.91
N LEU A 47 -15.33 -16.14 5.01
CA LEU A 47 -16.05 -16.72 3.88
C LEU A 47 -16.33 -15.67 2.79
N LEU A 48 -16.73 -14.44 3.16
CA LEU A 48 -16.96 -13.35 2.23
C LEU A 48 -15.67 -12.93 1.51
N ILE A 49 -14.57 -12.73 2.26
CA ILE A 49 -13.26 -12.40 1.67
C ILE A 49 -12.77 -13.55 0.78
N GLY A 50 -12.92 -14.81 1.23
CA GLY A 50 -12.57 -15.99 0.47
C GLY A 50 -13.34 -16.12 -0.84
N ALA A 51 -14.65 -15.85 -0.81
CA ALA A 51 -15.50 -15.85 -2.02
C ALA A 51 -15.09 -14.75 -3.00
N LEU A 52 -14.77 -13.55 -2.51
CA LEU A 52 -14.26 -12.45 -3.33
C LEU A 52 -12.93 -12.84 -4.01
N LEU A 53 -11.99 -13.41 -3.26
CA LEU A 53 -10.70 -13.88 -3.78
C LEU A 53 -10.87 -15.02 -4.80
N ALA A 54 -11.78 -15.96 -4.54
CA ALA A 54 -12.11 -17.04 -5.47
C ALA A 54 -12.72 -16.51 -6.78
N GLY A 55 -13.62 -15.52 -6.69
CA GLY A 55 -14.19 -14.83 -7.85
C GLY A 55 -13.14 -14.11 -8.68
N LEU A 56 -12.21 -13.40 -8.03
CA LEU A 56 -11.05 -12.76 -8.67
C LEU A 56 -10.15 -13.80 -9.37
N ALA A 57 -9.83 -14.90 -8.70
CA ALA A 57 -9.03 -16.00 -9.26
C ALA A 57 -9.70 -16.63 -10.48
N LEU A 58 -11.03 -16.84 -10.43
CA LEU A 58 -11.81 -17.35 -11.55
C LEU A 58 -11.82 -16.37 -12.72
N CYS A 59 -12.07 -15.09 -12.48
CA CYS A 59 -12.03 -14.04 -13.51
C CYS A 59 -10.66 -13.98 -14.20
N PHE A 60 -9.58 -14.05 -13.42
CA PHE A 60 -8.22 -14.12 -13.96
C PHE A 60 -8.00 -15.38 -14.79
N GLY A 61 -8.45 -16.54 -14.31
CA GLY A 61 -8.39 -17.82 -15.04
C GLY A 61 -9.10 -17.77 -16.39
N LEU A 62 -10.31 -17.17 -16.43
CA LEU A 62 -11.12 -17.03 -17.65
C LEU A 62 -10.53 -16.01 -18.64
N THR A 63 -9.95 -14.92 -18.15
CA THR A 63 -9.35 -13.88 -18.99
C THR A 63 -7.92 -14.20 -19.44
N ARG A 64 -7.25 -15.16 -18.82
CA ARG A 64 -5.87 -15.59 -19.14
C ARG A 64 -5.63 -15.84 -20.63
N ARG A 65 -6.60 -16.41 -21.34
CA ARG A 65 -6.46 -16.71 -22.78
C ARG A 65 -6.37 -15.43 -23.63
N ARG A 66 -7.10 -14.37 -23.27
CA ARG A 66 -7.08 -13.08 -23.96
C ARG A 66 -5.75 -12.31 -23.81
N TRP A 67 -4.94 -12.68 -22.82
CA TRP A 67 -3.65 -12.04 -22.56
C TRP A 67 -2.51 -12.69 -23.37
N ARG A 68 -2.77 -13.80 -24.06
CA ARG A 68 -1.80 -14.48 -24.93
C ARG A 68 -1.85 -14.02 -26.38
N GLU A 69 -2.91 -13.32 -26.78
CA GLU A 69 -3.14 -12.87 -28.16
C GLU A 69 -2.77 -11.39 -28.26
N GLY A 70 -1.48 -11.12 -28.45
CA GLY A 70 -1.01 -9.73 -28.49
C GLY A 70 0.50 -9.59 -28.57
N ARG A 71 1.16 -10.33 -29.47
CA ARG A 71 2.48 -9.95 -29.98
C ARG A 71 2.51 -10.24 -31.49
N PRO A 72 2.53 -9.22 -32.36
CA PRO A 72 3.38 -9.31 -33.52
C PRO A 72 4.81 -9.49 -32.99
N ASP A 73 5.61 -10.35 -33.63
CA ASP A 73 7.05 -10.41 -33.38
C ASP A 73 7.66 -9.04 -33.73
N GLU A 74 7.68 -8.11 -32.77
CA GLU A 74 8.51 -6.93 -32.86
C GLU A 74 9.96 -7.41 -32.75
N PRO A 75 10.81 -7.10 -33.75
CA PRO A 75 12.22 -7.44 -33.68
C PRO A 75 12.81 -6.82 -32.41
N GLU A 76 13.58 -7.61 -31.67
CA GLU A 76 14.29 -7.16 -30.47
C GLU A 76 14.94 -5.80 -30.73
N SER A 77 14.44 -4.76 -30.05
CA SER A 77 15.12 -3.48 -29.97
C SER A 77 16.57 -3.75 -29.51
N PRO A 78 17.61 -3.25 -30.20
CA PRO A 78 19.01 -3.53 -29.87
C PRO A 78 19.48 -3.08 -28.48
N GLU A 79 18.61 -2.41 -27.71
CA GLU A 79 18.87 -1.97 -26.34
C GLU A 79 18.06 -2.79 -25.33
N SER A 80 18.33 -4.09 -25.26
CA SER A 80 18.05 -4.82 -24.03
C SER A 80 19.13 -4.44 -23.00
N PRO A 81 18.77 -3.86 -21.83
CA PRO A 81 19.76 -3.54 -20.81
C PRO A 81 20.46 -4.84 -20.40
N GLN A 82 21.78 -4.91 -20.60
CA GLN A 82 22.54 -6.10 -20.22
C GLN A 82 22.26 -6.47 -18.76
N PRO A 83 22.06 -7.77 -18.43
CA PRO A 83 21.81 -8.19 -17.07
C PRO A 83 23.03 -7.84 -16.20
N VAL A 84 22.94 -6.73 -15.49
CA VAL A 84 23.97 -6.29 -14.55
C VAL A 84 24.11 -7.37 -13.48
N ALA A 85 25.30 -7.92 -13.32
CA ALA A 85 25.57 -8.93 -12.30
C ALA A 85 25.11 -8.41 -10.93
N MET A 86 24.21 -9.15 -10.27
CA MET A 86 23.63 -8.82 -8.95
C MET A 86 24.71 -8.44 -7.93
N ARG A 87 25.88 -9.10 -8.00
CA ARG A 87 27.04 -8.84 -7.15
C ARG A 87 27.67 -7.46 -7.37
N GLY A 88 27.58 -6.89 -8.57
CA GLY A 88 28.07 -5.55 -8.89
C GLY A 88 27.16 -4.43 -8.36
N LEU A 89 25.85 -4.67 -8.28
CA LEU A 89 24.88 -3.75 -7.68
C LEU A 89 25.03 -3.67 -6.16
N LEU A 90 25.18 -4.82 -5.48
CA LEU A 90 25.31 -4.89 -4.02
C LEU A 90 26.58 -4.22 -3.46
N ARG A 91 27.58 -3.95 -4.31
CA ARG A 91 28.80 -3.22 -3.94
C ARG A 91 28.61 -1.71 -3.88
N ARG A 92 27.49 -1.18 -4.38
CA ARG A 92 27.23 0.26 -4.38
C ARG A 92 26.57 0.68 -3.06
N PRO A 93 27.13 1.68 -2.33
CA PRO A 93 26.56 2.12 -1.05
C PRO A 93 25.15 2.70 -1.19
N LEU A 94 24.83 3.29 -2.34
CA LEU A 94 23.49 3.80 -2.65
C LEU A 94 22.43 2.69 -2.62
N VAL A 95 22.77 1.46 -3.01
CA VAL A 95 21.81 0.33 -2.99
C VAL A 95 21.44 -0.02 -1.56
N TRP A 96 22.40 -0.03 -0.64
CA TRP A 96 22.13 -0.27 0.78
C TRP A 96 21.30 0.84 1.42
N GLN A 97 21.50 2.10 1.00
CA GLN A 97 20.64 3.21 1.43
C GLN A 97 19.19 3.02 0.97
N SER A 98 18.97 2.60 -0.27
CA SER A 98 17.63 2.29 -0.78
C SER A 98 17.00 1.08 -0.07
N VAL A 99 17.77 0.03 0.21
CA VAL A 99 17.31 -1.15 0.97
C VAL A 99 16.90 -0.75 2.39
N ALA A 100 17.71 0.06 3.07
CA ALA A 100 17.40 0.54 4.41
C ALA A 100 16.13 1.41 4.40
N LEU A 101 16.02 2.35 3.45
CA LEU A 101 14.82 3.19 3.29
C LEU A 101 13.58 2.33 3.08
N PHE A 102 13.64 1.33 2.21
CA PHE A 102 12.53 0.41 1.94
C PHE A 102 12.16 -0.43 3.17
N PHE A 103 13.16 -0.91 3.92
CA PHE A 103 12.95 -1.66 5.17
C PHE A 103 12.21 -0.80 6.21
N PHE A 104 12.67 0.43 6.46
CA PHE A 104 12.03 1.32 7.42
C PHE A 104 10.65 1.77 6.96
N TYR A 105 10.50 2.10 5.67
CA TYR A 105 9.21 2.47 5.07
C TYR A 105 8.18 1.34 5.25
N THR A 106 8.51 0.12 4.80
CA THR A 106 7.60 -1.03 4.84
C THR A 106 7.33 -1.44 6.29
N GLY A 107 8.35 -1.39 7.14
CA GLY A 107 8.19 -1.65 8.58
C GLY A 107 7.21 -0.69 9.22
N LEU A 108 7.32 0.62 8.94
CA LEU A 108 6.40 1.62 9.48
C LEU A 108 4.97 1.41 8.95
N GLU A 109 4.83 1.15 7.64
CA GLU A 109 3.54 0.91 6.99
C GLU A 109 2.80 -0.29 7.60
N VAL A 110 3.49 -1.43 7.71
CA VAL A 110 2.90 -2.69 8.20
C VAL A 110 2.67 -2.64 9.71
N THR A 111 3.61 -2.07 10.48
CA THR A 111 3.44 -1.96 11.93
C THR A 111 2.27 -1.05 12.28
N ALA A 112 2.14 0.12 11.63
CA ALA A 112 1.00 0.99 11.83
C ALA A 112 -0.32 0.30 11.43
N GLY A 113 -0.35 -0.41 10.30
CA GLY A 113 -1.53 -1.14 9.84
C GLY A 113 -1.97 -2.28 10.76
N ASN A 114 -1.04 -3.07 11.28
CA ASN A 114 -1.35 -4.25 12.10
C ASN A 114 -1.66 -3.91 13.56
N TRP A 115 -0.96 -2.94 14.14
CA TRP A 115 -1.02 -2.68 15.58
C TRP A 115 -1.96 -1.56 15.97
N SER A 116 -2.35 -0.68 15.04
CA SER A 116 -3.27 0.42 15.34
C SER A 116 -4.63 -0.06 15.84
N PHE A 117 -5.17 -1.15 15.30
CA PHE A 117 -6.44 -1.72 15.78
C PHE A 117 -6.34 -2.10 17.26
N SER A 118 -5.40 -2.97 17.62
CA SER A 118 -5.21 -3.43 19.00
C SER A 118 -4.85 -2.31 19.95
N LEU A 119 -4.07 -1.32 19.50
CA LEU A 119 -3.76 -0.13 20.31
C LEU A 119 -5.03 0.68 20.62
N PHE A 120 -5.92 0.84 19.64
CA PHE A 120 -7.17 1.57 19.85
C PHE A 120 -8.14 0.81 20.74
N THR A 121 -8.28 -0.51 20.55
CA THR A 121 -9.27 -1.30 21.28
C THR A 121 -8.80 -1.70 22.68
N ILE A 122 -7.58 -2.20 22.84
CA ILE A 122 -7.06 -2.75 24.10
C ILE A 122 -6.57 -1.64 25.02
N GLU A 123 -5.68 -0.77 24.53
CA GLU A 123 -5.02 0.24 25.37
C GLU A 123 -5.87 1.52 25.51
N ARG A 124 -6.62 1.89 24.47
CA ARG A 124 -7.34 3.17 24.41
C ARG A 124 -8.86 3.05 24.59
N GLY A 125 -9.37 1.82 24.74
CA GLY A 125 -10.79 1.56 25.01
C GLY A 125 -11.74 2.07 23.92
N ILE A 126 -11.26 2.25 22.68
CA ILE A 126 -12.09 2.66 21.55
C ILE A 126 -12.88 1.45 21.07
N ALA A 127 -14.16 1.65 20.78
CA ALA A 127 -15.04 0.61 20.26
C ALA A 127 -14.47 -0.04 18.99
N GLU A 128 -14.63 -1.36 18.85
CA GLU A 128 -14.04 -2.14 17.75
C GLU A 128 -14.51 -1.64 16.37
N GLU A 129 -15.76 -1.18 16.29
CA GLU A 129 -16.36 -0.65 15.06
C GLU A 129 -15.63 0.62 14.61
N VAL A 130 -15.34 1.52 15.55
CA VAL A 130 -14.67 2.78 15.30
C VAL A 130 -13.19 2.55 14.98
N ALA A 131 -12.53 1.68 15.74
CA ALA A 131 -11.12 1.33 15.52
C ALA A 131 -10.92 0.68 14.14
N GLY A 132 -11.80 -0.23 13.75
CA GLY A 132 -11.77 -0.86 12.42
C GLY A 132 -11.95 0.13 11.28
N MET A 133 -12.89 1.08 11.43
CA MET A 133 -13.08 2.18 10.47
C MET A 133 -11.82 3.06 10.36
N TRP A 134 -11.18 3.39 11.48
CA TRP A 134 -9.96 4.20 11.51
C TRP A 134 -8.78 3.51 10.81
N VAL A 135 -8.63 2.21 10.99
CA VAL A 135 -7.64 1.38 10.26
C VAL A 135 -7.97 1.33 8.77
N GLY A 136 -9.24 1.22 8.40
CA GLY A 136 -9.68 1.31 7.00
C GLY A 136 -9.31 2.66 6.39
N ILE A 137 -9.51 3.76 7.12
CA ILE A 137 -9.15 5.12 6.68
C ILE A 137 -7.64 5.27 6.54
N TYR A 138 -6.83 4.64 7.39
CA TYR A 138 -5.37 4.60 7.21
C TYR A 138 -4.98 4.05 5.83
N TRP A 139 -5.49 2.87 5.45
CA TRP A 139 -5.24 2.29 4.13
C TRP A 139 -5.84 3.10 2.98
N ALA A 140 -7.02 3.69 3.20
CA ALA A 140 -7.65 4.60 2.24
C ALA A 140 -6.80 5.85 2.01
N SER A 141 -6.28 6.46 3.07
CA SER A 141 -5.44 7.67 3.00
C SER A 141 -4.15 7.42 2.25
N LEU A 142 -3.55 6.24 2.40
CA LEU A 142 -2.38 5.80 1.66
C LEU A 142 -2.71 5.64 0.17
N THR A 143 -3.86 5.04 -0.15
CA THR A 143 -4.35 4.88 -1.52
C THR A 143 -4.61 6.23 -2.18
N VAL A 144 -5.36 7.10 -1.50
CA VAL A 144 -5.66 8.48 -1.96
C VAL A 144 -4.36 9.27 -2.12
N GLY A 145 -3.43 9.14 -1.17
CA GLY A 145 -2.10 9.73 -1.27
C GLY A 145 -1.38 9.31 -2.54
N ARG A 146 -1.37 8.02 -2.88
CA ARG A 146 -0.72 7.53 -4.12
C ARG A 146 -1.33 8.15 -5.37
N PHE A 147 -2.66 8.29 -5.42
CA PHE A 147 -3.34 8.96 -6.53
C PHE A 147 -3.01 10.46 -6.59
N MET A 148 -3.10 11.17 -5.46
CA MET A 148 -2.85 12.61 -5.40
C MET A 148 -1.39 12.94 -5.72
N PHE A 149 -0.43 12.20 -5.15
CA PHE A 149 0.98 12.39 -5.43
C PHE A 149 1.37 12.02 -6.85
N GLY A 150 0.60 11.15 -7.53
CA GLY A 150 0.71 10.95 -8.97
C GLY A 150 0.55 12.27 -9.75
N PHE A 151 -0.50 13.04 -9.47
CA PHE A 151 -0.73 14.35 -10.11
C PHE A 151 0.20 15.45 -9.59
N ILE A 152 0.52 15.44 -8.29
CA ILE A 152 1.41 16.45 -7.67
C ILE A 152 2.85 16.28 -8.18
N SER A 153 3.28 15.07 -8.53
CA SER A 153 4.61 14.80 -9.08
C SER A 153 4.87 15.47 -10.44
N GLU A 154 3.81 15.80 -11.20
CA GLU A 154 3.91 16.56 -12.45
C GLU A 154 4.19 18.06 -12.20
N ARG A 155 3.83 18.57 -11.01
CA ARG A 155 3.93 20.01 -10.66
C ARG A 155 5.05 20.33 -9.67
N PHE A 156 5.49 19.36 -8.87
CA PHE A 156 6.48 19.56 -7.81
C PHE A 156 7.66 18.61 -7.95
N SER A 157 8.85 19.08 -7.54
CA SER A 157 10.04 18.22 -7.56
C SER A 157 9.90 17.03 -6.61
N ALA A 158 10.24 15.83 -7.08
CA ALA A 158 10.24 14.60 -6.28
C ALA A 158 11.04 14.76 -4.97
N ARG A 159 12.14 15.53 -5.01
CA ARG A 159 12.95 15.84 -3.81
C ARG A 159 12.18 16.65 -2.76
N ALA A 160 11.34 17.60 -3.17
CA ALA A 160 10.53 18.38 -2.24
C ALA A 160 9.46 17.52 -1.57
N ILE A 161 8.74 16.70 -2.35
CA ILE A 161 7.71 15.78 -1.85
C ILE A 161 8.32 14.76 -0.87
N LEU A 162 9.48 14.21 -1.19
CA LEU A 162 10.15 13.25 -0.32
C LEU A 162 10.60 13.91 1.00
N ARG A 163 11.15 15.13 0.95
CA ARG A 163 11.54 15.88 2.14
C ARG A 163 10.36 16.22 3.04
N THR A 164 9.23 16.67 2.47
CA THR A 164 8.03 16.96 3.27
C THR A 164 7.52 15.70 3.95
N SER A 165 7.56 14.56 3.27
CA SER A 165 7.15 13.26 3.82
C SER A 165 8.07 12.80 4.94
N MET A 166 9.39 12.87 4.73
CA MET A 166 10.39 12.53 5.76
C MET A 166 10.33 13.39 7.01
N LEU A 167 9.86 14.64 6.91
CA LEU A 167 9.67 15.52 8.06
C LEU A 167 8.32 15.31 8.75
N THR A 168 7.27 15.03 7.97
CA THR A 168 5.90 14.93 8.49
C THR A 168 5.62 13.59 9.16
N VAL A 169 6.13 12.48 8.62
CA VAL A 169 5.89 11.13 9.16
C VAL A 169 6.38 10.99 10.62
N PRO A 170 7.60 11.42 11.00
CA PRO A 170 8.05 11.34 12.39
C PRO A 170 7.17 12.15 13.34
N VAL A 171 6.76 13.35 12.95
CA VAL A 171 5.86 14.19 13.75
C VAL A 171 4.51 13.50 13.94
N ALA A 172 3.94 12.94 12.88
CA ALA A 172 2.69 12.20 12.96
C ALA A 172 2.81 10.96 13.85
N VAL A 173 3.92 10.22 13.77
CA VAL A 173 4.21 9.07 14.66
C VAL A 173 4.30 9.52 16.12
N LEU A 174 4.94 10.64 16.43
CA LEU A 174 5.02 11.17 17.80
C LEU A 174 3.65 11.57 18.35
N VAL A 175 2.80 12.20 17.53
CA VAL A 175 1.41 12.53 17.90
C VAL A 175 0.60 11.25 18.12
N PHE A 176 0.75 10.27 17.24
CA PHE A 176 0.10 8.96 17.37
C PHE A 176 0.52 8.24 18.64
N TRP A 177 1.82 8.26 18.97
CA TRP A 177 2.39 7.66 20.17
C TRP A 177 1.90 8.34 21.44
N TRP A 178 1.89 9.68 21.48
CA TRP A 178 1.45 10.46 22.64
C TRP A 178 0.01 10.10 23.07
N GLY A 179 -0.89 9.88 22.11
CA GLY A 179 -2.18 9.24 22.38
C GLY A 179 -3.16 10.00 23.27
N GLY A 180 -2.85 11.22 23.69
CA GLY A 180 -3.64 11.95 24.69
C GLY A 180 -5.06 12.32 24.27
N VAL A 181 -5.33 12.42 22.96
CA VAL A 181 -6.67 12.68 22.41
C VAL A 181 -6.98 11.65 21.32
N PRO A 182 -8.13 10.94 21.38
CA PRO A 182 -8.49 9.93 20.39
C PRO A 182 -8.55 10.49 18.96
N LEU A 183 -9.14 11.67 18.78
CA LEU A 183 -9.23 12.33 17.48
C LEU A 183 -7.85 12.68 16.90
N LEU A 184 -6.93 13.19 17.73
CA LEU A 184 -5.55 13.49 17.28
C LEU A 184 -4.81 12.22 16.88
N SER A 185 -5.05 11.11 17.58
CA SER A 185 -4.47 9.82 17.24
C SER A 185 -4.98 9.29 15.91
N PHE A 186 -6.29 9.41 15.66
CA PHE A 186 -6.89 9.08 14.38
C PHE A 186 -6.32 9.93 13.24
N LEU A 187 -6.29 11.25 13.41
CA LEU A 187 -5.75 12.17 12.40
C LEU A 187 -4.25 11.91 12.13
N ALA A 188 -3.49 11.61 13.18
CA ALA A 188 -2.09 11.23 13.06
C ALA A 188 -1.93 9.93 12.26
N LEU A 189 -2.75 8.90 12.53
CA LEU A 189 -2.72 7.66 11.77
C LEU A 189 -3.04 7.88 10.30
N ALA A 190 -4.10 8.64 9.98
CA ALA A 190 -4.45 8.98 8.59
C ALA A 190 -3.33 9.80 7.91
N LEU A 191 -2.68 10.71 8.63
CA LEU A 191 -1.55 11.49 8.10
C LEU A 191 -0.32 10.61 7.83
N ILE A 192 -0.04 9.62 8.69
CA ILE A 192 1.02 8.62 8.46
C ILE A 192 0.75 7.88 7.15
N GLY A 193 -0.47 7.36 6.96
CA GLY A 193 -0.84 6.66 5.72
C GLY A 193 -0.68 7.52 4.47
N PHE A 194 -1.19 8.76 4.51
CA PHE A 194 -1.09 9.69 3.40
C PHE A 194 0.35 10.10 3.06
N MET A 195 1.19 10.39 4.07
CA MET A 195 2.58 10.85 3.87
C MET A 195 3.57 9.72 3.62
N LEU A 196 3.20 8.47 3.89
CA LEU A 196 3.95 7.30 3.42
C LEU A 196 3.81 7.12 1.89
N ALA A 197 2.65 7.43 1.33
CA ALA A 197 2.34 7.19 -0.08
C ALA A 197 3.39 7.65 -1.13
N PRO A 198 4.05 8.82 -1.01
CA PRO A 198 5.03 9.27 -1.99
C PRO A 198 6.47 8.78 -1.73
N ILE A 199 6.74 8.07 -0.62
CA ILE A 199 8.10 7.61 -0.27
C ILE A 199 8.57 6.47 -1.19
N TYR A 200 7.64 5.66 -1.68
CA TYR A 200 7.94 4.52 -2.57
C TYR A 200 6.78 4.26 -3.54
N PRO A 201 7.03 4.06 -4.86
CA PRO A 201 6.22 3.19 -5.70
C PRO A 201 6.68 1.72 -5.58
#